data_AF-A0A6G2S2R1-F1
#
_entry.id   AF-A0A6G2S2R1-F1
#
_cell.length_a   1.000
_cell.length_b   1.000
_cell.length_c   1.000
_cell.angle_alpha   90.00
_cell.angle_beta   90.00
_cell.angle_gamma   90.00
#
_symmetry.space_group_name_H-M   'P 1'
#
loop_
_entity.id
_entity.type
_entity.pdbx_description
1 polymer ?
#
loop_
_entity_poly.entity_id
_entity_poly.type
_entity_poly.pdbx_seq_one_letter_code
_entity_poly.pdbx_strand_id
1 'polypeptide(L)'
;MTATVIGIAPMMLSLPYERYVQTVHFLRPRFDPVMPLANGLTVLLDLLLAITAGDGLARAGFATAAVLLLCVMGISLTKNVPVNRYVMSLSPAVQPPDWAETDPRRRWRAWNTTRTALALFAFVTNIVATVRLG
;
A
#
# COMPACT_ATOMS: atom_id res chain seq x y z
N MET A 1 0.71 -5.06 5.87
CA MET A 1 0.65 -3.57 5.76
C MET A 1 0.68 -2.88 7.12
N THR A 2 0.05 -3.41 8.16
CA THR A 2 0.07 -2.86 9.53
C THR A 2 1.49 -2.66 10.10
N ALA A 3 2.39 -3.61 9.88
CA ALA A 3 3.80 -3.49 10.27
C ALA A 3 4.50 -2.24 9.71
N THR A 4 4.08 -1.76 8.52
CA THR A 4 4.68 -0.55 7.95
C THR A 4 4.22 0.71 8.67
N VAL A 5 2.98 0.75 9.17
CA VAL A 5 2.43 1.88 9.92
C VAL A 5 2.99 1.93 11.34
N ILE A 6 3.11 0.78 12.01
CA ILE A 6 3.52 0.70 13.42
C ILE A 6 5.04 0.81 13.57
N GLY A 7 5.82 0.15 12.71
CA GLY A 7 7.29 0.08 12.84
C GLY A 7 8.04 0.89 11.80
N ILE A 8 7.81 0.59 10.51
CA ILE A 8 8.66 1.12 9.44
C ILE A 8 8.51 2.63 9.26
N ALA A 9 7.28 3.16 9.30
CA ALA A 9 7.06 4.58 9.06
C ALA A 9 7.63 5.49 10.16
N PRO A 10 7.47 5.18 11.47
CA PRO A 10 8.17 5.90 12.53
C PRO A 10 9.69 5.83 12.38
N MET A 11 10.24 4.64 12.10
CA MET A 11 11.67 4.47 11.86
C MET A 11 12.16 5.33 10.68
N MET A 12 11.49 5.29 9.52
CA MET A 12 11.89 6.09 8.35
C MET A 12 11.91 7.60 8.63
N LEU A 13 10.98 8.08 9.47
CA LEU A 13 10.92 9.49 9.87
C LEU A 13 12.04 9.91 10.81
N SER A 14 12.57 8.99 11.63
CA SER A 14 13.65 9.29 12.57
C SER A 14 15.05 9.21 11.96
N LEU A 15 15.20 8.59 10.77
CA LEU A 15 16.50 8.42 10.15
C LEU A 15 17.08 9.74 9.61
N PRO A 16 18.39 9.97 9.71
CA PRO A 16 19.09 10.97 8.89
C PRO A 16 18.92 10.65 7.39
N TYR A 17 19.10 11.67 6.53
CA TYR A 17 18.94 11.56 5.08
C TYR A 17 19.66 10.33 4.49
N GLU A 18 20.97 10.21 4.76
CA GLU A 18 21.80 9.12 4.21
C GLU A 18 21.22 7.75 4.55
N ARG A 19 20.91 7.53 5.84
CA ARG A 19 20.38 6.25 6.32
C ARG A 19 19.00 5.95 5.76
N TYR A 20 18.16 6.97 5.58
CA TYR A 20 16.86 6.83 4.94
C TYR A 20 17.01 6.34 3.50
N VAL A 21 17.85 7.01 2.68
CA VAL A 21 18.07 6.64 1.27
C VAL A 21 18.67 5.23 1.17
N GLN A 22 19.71 4.92 1.97
CA GLN A 22 20.29 3.57 2.03
C GLN A 22 19.24 2.51 2.37
N THR A 23 18.37 2.78 3.34
CA THR A 23 17.33 1.83 3.75
C THR A 23 16.31 1.61 2.64
N VAL A 24 15.87 2.67 1.95
CA VAL A 24 14.94 2.53 0.81
C VAL A 24 15.59 1.76 -0.34
N HIS A 25 16.85 2.05 -0.68
CA HIS A 25 17.62 1.33 -1.70
C HIS A 25 17.74 -0.16 -1.38
N PHE A 26 17.95 -0.49 -0.11
CA PHE A 26 18.01 -1.89 0.34
C PHE A 26 16.65 -2.58 0.30
N LEU A 27 15.60 -1.98 0.87
CA LEU A 27 14.32 -2.65 1.02
C LEU A 27 13.57 -2.79 -0.30
N ARG A 28 13.55 -1.75 -1.13
CA ARG A 28 12.62 -1.67 -2.26
C ARG A 28 12.72 -2.84 -3.25
N PRO A 29 13.90 -3.20 -3.78
CA PRO A 29 14.01 -4.29 -4.75
C PRO A 29 13.54 -5.66 -4.22
N ARG A 30 13.56 -5.84 -2.88
CA ARG A 30 13.21 -7.10 -2.22
C ARG A 30 11.71 -7.28 -1.98
N PHE A 31 10.94 -6.18 -1.92
CA PHE A 31 9.51 -6.22 -1.60
C PHE A 31 8.60 -5.82 -2.77
N ASP A 32 9.12 -5.20 -3.84
CA ASP A 32 8.32 -4.65 -4.94
C ASP A 32 7.56 -5.69 -5.81
N PRO A 33 8.05 -6.91 -6.13
CA PRO A 33 7.36 -7.76 -7.12
C PRO A 33 6.13 -8.52 -6.57
N VAL A 34 6.09 -8.87 -5.29
CA VAL A 34 5.04 -9.76 -4.74
C VAL A 34 3.73 -9.02 -4.47
N MET A 35 3.83 -7.78 -3.97
CA MET A 35 2.67 -7.01 -3.50
C MET A 35 1.66 -6.66 -4.61
N PRO A 36 2.06 -6.20 -5.82
CA PRO A 36 1.11 -5.89 -6.89
C PRO A 36 0.39 -7.13 -7.41
N LEU A 37 1.10 -8.26 -7.52
CA LEU A 37 0.54 -9.52 -7.99
C LEU A 37 -0.50 -10.06 -7.01
N ALA A 38 -0.19 -10.06 -5.71
CA ALA A 38 -1.12 -10.48 -4.68
C ALA A 38 -2.40 -9.63 -4.69
N ASN A 39 -2.27 -8.30 -4.69
CA ASN A 39 -3.43 -7.40 -4.73
C ASN A 39 -4.25 -7.57 -6.02
N GLY A 40 -3.59 -7.69 -7.17
CA GLY A 40 -4.26 -7.90 -8.45
C GLY A 40 -5.05 -9.21 -8.49
N LEU A 41 -4.46 -10.31 -8.02
CA LEU A 41 -5.14 -11.59 -7.90
C LEU A 41 -6.34 -11.52 -6.95
N THR A 42 -6.19 -10.88 -5.79
CA THR A 42 -7.30 -10.70 -4.84
C THR A 42 -8.45 -9.91 -5.47
N VAL A 43 -8.17 -8.82 -6.21
CA VAL A 43 -9.23 -8.08 -6.94
C VAL A 43 -9.96 -9.00 -7.93
N LEU A 44 -9.23 -9.81 -8.70
CA LEU A 44 -9.85 -10.73 -9.66
C LEU A 44 -10.77 -11.75 -8.97
N LEU A 45 -10.34 -12.29 -7.84
CA LEU A 45 -11.12 -13.25 -7.05
C LEU A 45 -12.35 -12.58 -6.42
N ASP A 46 -12.22 -11.38 -5.86
CA ASP A 46 -13.35 -10.62 -5.33
C ASP A 46 -14.38 -10.31 -6.42
N LEU A 47 -13.95 -9.92 -7.62
CA LEU A 47 -14.84 -9.67 -8.75
C LEU A 47 -15.55 -10.95 -9.21
N LEU A 48 -14.85 -12.09 -9.25
CA LEU A 48 -15.47 -13.37 -9.56
C LEU A 48 -16.57 -13.72 -8.55
N LEU A 49 -16.30 -13.59 -7.26
CA LEU A 49 -17.26 -13.86 -6.18
C LEU A 49 -18.43 -12.86 -6.17
N ALA A 50 -18.19 -11.61 -6.53
CA ALA A 50 -19.25 -10.60 -6.68
C ALA A 50 -20.28 -10.97 -7.77
N ILE A 51 -19.87 -11.81 -8.74
CA ILE A 51 -20.72 -12.28 -9.83
C ILE A 51 -21.34 -13.64 -9.49
N THR A 52 -20.59 -14.55 -8.88
CA THR A 52 -20.99 -15.96 -8.71
C THR A 52 -21.66 -16.30 -7.38
N ALA A 53 -21.53 -15.47 -6.35
CA ALA A 53 -22.14 -15.75 -5.04
C ALA A 53 -23.68 -15.76 -5.12
N GLY A 54 -24.31 -16.71 -4.43
CA GLY A 54 -25.77 -16.86 -4.41
C GLY A 54 -26.50 -15.82 -3.55
N ASP A 55 -25.82 -15.27 -2.54
CA ASP A 55 -26.37 -14.26 -1.63
C ASP A 55 -26.08 -12.83 -2.11
N GLY A 56 -27.11 -11.98 -2.14
CA GLY A 56 -26.99 -10.59 -2.63
C GLY A 56 -26.09 -9.71 -1.76
N LEU A 57 -26.07 -9.92 -0.44
CA LEU A 57 -25.20 -9.17 0.46
C LEU A 57 -23.74 -9.62 0.33
N ALA A 58 -23.49 -10.93 0.16
CA ALA A 58 -22.17 -11.47 -0.15
C ALA A 58 -21.61 -10.84 -1.43
N ARG A 59 -22.41 -10.79 -2.50
CA ARG A 59 -22.01 -10.16 -3.78
C ARG A 59 -21.61 -8.70 -3.60
N ALA A 60 -22.44 -7.92 -2.90
CA ALA A 60 -22.15 -6.52 -2.61
C ALA A 60 -20.89 -6.34 -1.76
N GLY A 61 -20.67 -7.24 -0.79
CA GLY A 61 -19.46 -7.27 0.04
C GLY A 61 -18.19 -7.50 -0.79
N PHE A 62 -18.17 -8.53 -1.64
CA PHE A 62 -17.02 -8.79 -2.51
C PHE A 62 -16.78 -7.65 -3.52
N ALA A 63 -17.84 -7.07 -4.11
CA ALA A 63 -17.71 -5.91 -4.98
C ALA A 63 -17.10 -4.70 -4.23
N THR A 64 -17.54 -4.46 -3.00
CA THR A 64 -17.01 -3.38 -2.15
C THR A 64 -15.55 -3.62 -1.79
N ALA A 65 -15.17 -4.86 -1.43
CA ALA A 65 -13.79 -5.23 -1.14
C ALA A 65 -12.88 -5.01 -2.37
N ALA A 66 -13.33 -5.40 -3.57
CA ALA A 66 -12.62 -5.15 -4.82
C ALA A 66 -12.37 -3.66 -5.05
N VAL A 67 -13.39 -2.81 -4.89
CA VAL A 67 -13.27 -1.35 -5.05
C VAL A 67 -12.27 -0.75 -4.05
N LEU A 68 -12.35 -1.14 -2.78
CA LEU A 68 -11.41 -0.69 -1.75
C LEU A 68 -9.96 -1.09 -2.09
N LEU A 69 -9.76 -2.30 -2.60
CA LEU A 69 -8.44 -2.79 -3.00
C LEU A 69 -7.92 -2.10 -4.27
N LEU A 70 -8.80 -1.76 -5.21
CA LEU A 70 -8.46 -0.90 -6.35
C LEU A 70 -8.03 0.50 -5.90
N CYS A 71 -8.69 1.10 -4.91
CA CYS A 71 -8.23 2.36 -4.30
C CYS A 71 -6.85 2.21 -3.65
N VAL A 72 -6.59 1.09 -2.97
CA VAL A 72 -5.28 0.76 -2.41
C VAL A 72 -4.19 0.72 -3.49
N MET A 73 -4.47 0.06 -4.61
CA MET A 73 -3.57 -0.02 -5.76
C MET A 73 -3.37 1.36 -6.39
N GLY A 74 -4.44 2.14 -6.57
CA GLY A 74 -4.40 3.51 -7.09
C GLY A 74 -3.52 4.45 -6.26
N ILE A 75 -3.64 4.42 -4.92
CA ILE A 75 -2.75 5.18 -4.03
C ILE A 75 -1.30 4.71 -4.20
N SER A 76 -1.08 3.40 -4.28
CA SER A 76 0.27 2.86 -4.47
C SER A 76 0.90 3.36 -5.77
N LEU A 77 0.17 3.30 -6.88
CA LEU A 77 0.66 3.71 -8.20
C LEU A 77 0.87 5.21 -8.32
N THR A 78 -0.04 6.02 -7.75
CA THR A 78 -0.02 7.48 -7.93
C THR A 78 0.76 8.23 -6.86
N LYS A 79 0.96 7.65 -5.67
CA LYS A 79 1.61 8.31 -4.53
C LYS A 79 2.89 7.60 -4.11
N ASN A 80 2.85 6.27 -3.94
CA ASN A 80 4.00 5.55 -3.40
C ASN A 80 5.06 5.26 -4.45
N VAL A 81 4.68 4.81 -5.65
CA VAL A 81 5.62 4.51 -6.74
C VAL A 81 6.42 5.75 -7.15
N PRO A 82 5.85 6.95 -7.30
CA PRO A 82 6.62 8.15 -7.58
C PRO A 82 7.62 8.50 -6.48
N VAL A 83 7.22 8.41 -5.20
CA VAL A 83 8.13 8.62 -4.06
C VAL A 83 9.27 7.60 -4.10
N ASN A 84 8.95 6.33 -4.32
CA ASN A 84 9.94 5.27 -4.40
C ASN A 84 10.92 5.49 -5.57
N ARG A 85 10.44 5.91 -6.74
CA ARG A 85 11.31 6.24 -7.88
C ARG A 85 12.20 7.43 -7.57
N TYR A 86 11.64 8.47 -6.97
CA TYR A 86 12.39 9.66 -6.55
C TYR A 86 13.51 9.28 -5.57
N VAL A 87 13.22 8.57 -4.48
CA VAL A 87 14.24 8.20 -3.48
C VAL A 87 15.27 7.23 -4.06
N MET A 88 14.87 6.32 -4.95
CA MET A 88 15.83 5.46 -5.66
C MET A 88 16.78 6.22 -6.59
N SER A 89 16.41 7.43 -7.04
CA SER A 89 17.27 8.26 -7.88
C SER A 89 18.28 9.10 -7.09
N LEU A 90 18.10 9.20 -5.77
CA LEU A 90 18.95 10.01 -4.90
C LEU A 90 20.25 9.28 -4.54
N SER A 91 21.33 10.06 -4.41
CA SER A 91 22.59 9.58 -3.82
C SER A 91 22.52 9.63 -2.29
N PRO A 92 22.85 8.54 -1.57
CA PRO A 92 22.94 8.60 -0.11
C PRO A 92 24.02 9.55 0.40
N ALA A 93 25.12 9.70 -0.35
CA ALA A 93 26.29 10.48 0.07
C ALA A 93 26.14 11.99 -0.18
N VAL A 94 25.17 12.41 -1.01
CA VAL A 94 24.98 13.81 -1.39
C VAL A 94 23.51 14.17 -1.17
N GLN A 95 23.24 14.95 -0.13
CA GLN A 95 21.91 15.46 0.16
C GLN A 95 21.56 16.63 -0.76
N PRO A 96 20.40 16.62 -1.44
CA PRO A 96 19.93 17.75 -2.22
C PRO A 96 19.79 19.01 -1.35
N PRO A 97 20.16 20.20 -1.86
CA PRO A 97 20.05 21.45 -1.10
C PRO A 97 18.60 21.79 -0.75
N ASP A 98 17.64 21.36 -1.57
CA ASP A 98 16.20 21.54 -1.40
C ASP A 98 15.51 20.39 -0.63
N TRP A 99 16.28 19.49 0.00
CA TRP A 99 15.73 18.32 0.69
C TRP A 99 14.68 18.69 1.75
N ALA A 100 14.85 19.80 2.47
CA ALA A 100 13.90 20.21 3.51
C ALA A 100 12.47 20.44 2.94
N GLU A 101 12.38 20.86 1.68
CA GLU A 101 11.11 21.13 0.99
C GLU A 101 10.60 19.88 0.24
N THR A 102 11.51 19.07 -0.27
CA THR A 102 11.20 17.90 -1.11
C THR A 102 11.11 16.57 -0.36
N ASP A 103 11.42 16.56 0.94
CA ASP A 103 11.39 15.38 1.81
C ASP A 103 10.03 14.65 1.73
N PRO A 104 9.98 13.45 1.12
CA PRO A 104 8.72 12.78 0.86
C PRO A 104 8.21 12.02 2.09
N ARG A 105 8.98 11.88 3.18
CA ARG A 105 8.70 10.90 4.25
C ARG A 105 7.36 11.13 4.93
N ARG A 106 7.01 12.39 5.23
CA ARG A 106 5.74 12.74 5.86
C ARG A 106 4.56 12.45 4.95
N ARG A 107 4.65 12.88 3.69
CA ARG A 107 3.62 12.64 2.67
C ARG A 107 3.44 11.14 2.39
N TRP A 108 4.53 10.40 2.27
CA TRP A 108 4.52 8.96 2.10
C TRP A 108 3.87 8.25 3.30
N ARG A 109 4.18 8.64 4.55
CA ARG A 109 3.54 8.08 5.74
C ARG A 109 2.02 8.30 5.71
N ALA A 110 1.56 9.50 5.37
CA ALA A 110 0.14 9.80 5.29
C ALA A 110 -0.56 8.87 4.29
N TRP A 111 -0.08 8.79 3.06
CA TRP A 111 -0.66 7.92 2.03
C TRP A 111 -0.55 6.43 2.37
N ASN A 112 0.56 5.99 2.96
CA ASN A 112 0.71 4.61 3.40
C ASN A 112 -0.27 4.27 4.53
N THR A 113 -0.56 5.21 5.43
CA THR A 113 -1.55 5.03 6.50
C THR A 113 -2.96 4.91 5.92
N THR A 114 -3.37 5.84 5.03
CA THR A 114 -4.66 5.78 4.33
C THR A 114 -4.82 4.46 3.58
N ARG A 115 -3.80 4.05 2.83
CA ARG A 115 -3.80 2.79 2.08
C ARG A 115 -3.91 1.57 3.01
N THR A 116 -3.28 1.61 4.18
CA THR A 116 -3.37 0.53 5.17
C THR A 116 -4.76 0.45 5.78
N ALA A 117 -5.39 1.58 6.08
CA ALA A 117 -6.77 1.60 6.57
C ALA A 117 -7.74 1.01 5.53
N LEU A 118 -7.64 1.43 4.26
CA LEU A 118 -8.44 0.87 3.17
C LEU A 118 -8.25 -0.64 3.01
N ALA A 119 -7.01 -1.12 3.08
CA ALA A 119 -6.72 -2.56 3.00
C ALA A 119 -7.33 -3.34 4.18
N LEU A 120 -7.33 -2.77 5.39
CA LEU A 120 -8.00 -3.37 6.54
C LEU A 120 -9.52 -3.42 6.37
N PHE A 121 -10.13 -2.34 5.86
CA PHE A 121 -11.56 -2.32 5.56
C PHE A 121 -11.93 -3.32 4.46
N ALA A 122 -11.11 -3.45 3.41
CA ALA A 122 -11.30 -4.47 2.37
C ALA A 122 -11.26 -5.87 2.96
N PHE A 123 -10.27 -6.15 3.81
CA PHE A 123 -10.12 -7.44 4.49
C PHE A 123 -11.31 -7.78 5.39
N VAL A 124 -11.76 -6.85 6.24
CA VAL A 124 -12.92 -7.05 7.11
C VAL A 124 -14.19 -7.26 6.28
N THR A 125 -14.40 -6.46 5.24
CA THR A 125 -15.54 -6.61 4.31
C THR A 125 -15.54 -7.99 3.66
N ASN A 126 -14.37 -8.47 3.20
CA ASN A 126 -14.22 -9.78 2.60
C ASN A 126 -14.55 -10.91 3.59
N ILE A 127 -14.08 -10.82 4.85
CA ILE A 127 -14.46 -11.79 5.91
C ILE A 127 -15.97 -11.81 6.11
N VAL A 128 -16.59 -10.65 6.27
CA VAL A 128 -18.05 -10.55 6.49
C VAL A 128 -18.83 -11.14 5.31
N ALA A 129 -18.41 -10.86 4.07
CA ALA A 129 -19.00 -11.44 2.87
C ALA A 129 -18.83 -12.96 2.81
N THR A 130 -17.65 -13.46 3.19
CA THR A 130 -17.35 -14.91 3.21
C THR A 130 -18.22 -15.67 4.20
N VAL A 131 -18.48 -15.10 5.40
CA VAL A 131 -19.38 -15.72 6.39
C VAL A 131 -20.81 -15.86 5.88
N ARG A 132 -21.22 -15.05 4.88
CA ARG A 132 -22.53 -15.14 4.22
C ARG A 132 -22.62 -16.22 3.13
N LEU A 133 -21.50 -16.87 2.80
CA LEU A 133 -21.48 -17.97 1.84
C LEU A 133 -21.83 -19.34 2.46
N GLY A 134 -21.82 -19.44 3.81
CA GLY A 134 -22.25 -20.61 4.57
C GLY A 134 -23.70 -20.49 5.03
#